data_AF-A0A523PZZ7-F1
#
_entry.id   AF-A0A523PZZ7-F1
#
_cell.length_a   1.000
_cell.length_b   1.000
_cell.length_c   1.000
_cell.angle_alpha   90.00
_cell.angle_beta   90.00
_cell.angle_gamma   90.00
#
_symmetry.space_group_name_H-M   'P 1'
#
loop_
_entity.id
_entity.type
_entity.pdbx_description
1 polymer ?
#
loop_
_entity_poly.entity_id
_entity_poly.type
_entity_poly.pdbx_seq_one_letter_code
_entity_poly.pdbx_strand_id
1 'polypeptide(L)'
;MIVKSNFDLKKVFWNIRFETLSTLLVAIAIYALHKCNIIEIALPFSIAGILGSALAIFIAFRNQSSYARWWEARTIWGGIINNSRIFARQIIANTDNAVAIGKTSQGDANAFKKEMIDRQIAFAHSLRLHLRRQNQLEEFQHLLSDKEFDELKEKQNRPNVLLHIQGVRIKQAMQVEMLGAFDNISMEPNLATFSNWQGACERIKNTPLPMNYQYFTKLFLYVFIFVLPLCLIGDFEKLIIDN
;
A
#
# COMPACT_ATOMS: atom_id res chain seq x y z
N MET A 1 -5.26 0.67 5.40
CA MET A 1 -6.74 0.78 5.29
C MET A 1 -7.08 2.24 5.47
N ILE A 2 -8.00 2.81 4.69
CA ILE A 2 -8.45 4.20 4.90
C ILE A 2 -9.13 4.22 6.27
N VAL A 3 -8.48 4.85 7.25
CA VAL A 3 -8.93 4.85 8.66
C VAL A 3 -9.90 6.01 8.95
N LYS A 4 -9.99 6.99 8.04
CA LYS A 4 -10.86 8.16 8.21
C LYS A 4 -11.87 8.23 7.06
N SER A 5 -13.15 8.21 7.42
CA SER A 5 -14.30 8.42 6.51
C SER A 5 -14.45 9.89 6.08
N ASN A 6 -13.77 10.82 6.76
CA ASN A 6 -13.94 12.25 6.54
C ASN A 6 -13.04 12.70 5.38
N PHE A 7 -13.66 12.97 4.23
CA PHE A 7 -13.01 13.62 3.10
C PHE A 7 -12.70 15.09 3.46
N ASP A 8 -11.43 15.36 3.76
CA ASP A 8 -10.97 16.68 4.16
C ASP A 8 -10.66 17.53 2.92
N LEU A 9 -11.65 18.31 2.48
CA LEU A 9 -11.53 19.24 1.35
C LEU A 9 -10.37 20.22 1.52
N LYS A 10 -10.03 20.61 2.76
CA LYS A 10 -8.94 21.53 3.05
C LYS A 10 -7.59 20.91 2.70
N LYS A 11 -7.41 19.61 2.95
CA LYS A 11 -6.19 18.89 2.55
C LYS A 11 -6.07 18.73 1.04
N VAL A 12 -7.19 18.48 0.36
CA VAL A 12 -7.20 18.41 -1.10
C VAL A 12 -6.78 19.75 -1.68
N PHE A 13 -7.41 20.84 -1.23
CA PHE A 13 -7.06 22.20 -1.66
C PHE A 13 -5.59 22.53 -1.37
N TRP A 14 -5.10 22.18 -0.18
CA TRP A 14 -3.69 22.37 0.18
C TRP A 14 -2.72 21.62 -0.76
N ASN A 15 -3.10 20.44 -1.24
CA ASN A 15 -2.26 19.65 -2.13
C ASN A 15 -2.26 20.16 -3.57
N ILE A 16 -3.37 20.74 -4.06
CA ILE A 16 -3.51 21.24 -5.44
C ILE A 16 -3.22 22.74 -5.59
N ARG A 17 -2.94 23.44 -4.48
CA ARG A 17 -2.85 24.91 -4.46
C ARG A 17 -1.84 25.46 -5.45
N PHE A 18 -0.71 24.79 -5.67
CA PHE A 18 0.33 25.29 -6.56
C PHE A 18 -0.11 25.18 -8.02
N GLU A 19 -0.77 24.09 -8.40
CA GLU A 19 -1.34 23.85 -9.72
C GLU A 19 -2.48 24.83 -10.01
N THR A 20 -3.38 25.03 -9.05
CA THR A 20 -4.48 25.99 -9.16
C THR A 20 -3.96 27.42 -9.29
N LEU A 21 -2.99 27.82 -8.45
CA LEU A 21 -2.36 29.14 -8.53
C LEU A 21 -1.63 29.33 -9.87
N SER A 22 -0.88 28.33 -10.33
CA SER A 22 -0.18 28.39 -11.63
C SER A 22 -1.16 28.56 -12.78
N THR A 23 -2.28 27.81 -12.76
CA THR A 23 -3.34 27.92 -13.78
C THR A 23 -3.96 29.32 -13.77
N LEU A 24 -4.26 29.85 -12.59
CA LEU A 24 -4.80 31.20 -12.43
C LEU A 24 -3.84 32.27 -12.93
N LEU A 25 -2.55 32.18 -12.55
CA LEU A 25 -1.52 33.13 -12.98
C LEU A 25 -1.33 33.12 -14.50
N VAL A 26 -1.27 31.93 -15.11
CA VAL A 26 -1.14 31.78 -16.56
C VAL A 26 -2.37 32.36 -17.28
N ALA A 27 -3.58 32.09 -16.79
CA ALA A 27 -4.80 32.65 -17.36
C ALA A 27 -4.84 34.19 -17.26
N ILE A 28 -4.48 34.76 -16.10
CA ILE A 28 -4.40 36.22 -15.90
C ILE A 28 -3.35 36.84 -16.83
N ALA A 29 -2.17 36.24 -16.93
CA ALA A 29 -1.09 36.74 -17.77
C ALA A 29 -1.50 36.76 -19.25
N ILE A 30 -2.07 35.66 -19.74
CA ILE A 30 -2.54 35.54 -21.13
C ILE A 30 -3.65 36.56 -21.42
N TYR A 31 -4.62 36.71 -20.51
CA TYR A 31 -5.68 37.71 -20.65
C TYR A 31 -5.15 39.15 -20.67
N ALA A 32 -4.21 39.48 -19.77
CA ALA A 32 -3.61 40.81 -19.71
C ALA A 32 -2.82 41.14 -20.98
N LEU A 33 -2.01 40.19 -21.47
CA LEU A 33 -1.24 40.35 -22.71
C LEU A 33 -2.15 40.55 -23.93
N HIS A 34 -3.27 39.84 -23.97
CA HIS A 34 -4.27 39.99 -25.02
C HIS A 34 -4.94 41.37 -24.96
N LYS A 35 -5.39 41.81 -23.78
CA LYS A 35 -5.99 43.15 -23.60
C LYS A 35 -5.04 44.30 -23.95
N CYS A 36 -3.74 44.11 -23.77
CA CYS A 36 -2.72 45.07 -24.17
C CYS A 36 -2.39 45.03 -25.67
N ASN A 37 -3.12 44.26 -26.49
CA ASN A 37 -2.86 44.02 -27.92
C ASN A 37 -1.44 43.52 -28.21
N ILE A 38 -0.82 42.82 -27.26
CA ILE A 38 0.52 42.23 -27.43
C ILE A 38 0.41 40.86 -28.10
N ILE A 39 -0.68 40.14 -27.87
CA ILE A 39 -0.96 38.82 -28.43
C ILE A 39 -2.36 38.83 -29.05
N GLU A 40 -2.43 38.73 -30.38
CA GLU A 40 -3.69 38.53 -31.14
C GLU A 40 -3.97 37.04 -31.44
N ILE A 41 -3.18 36.12 -30.87
CA ILE A 41 -3.26 34.69 -31.17
C ILE A 41 -4.48 34.09 -30.45
N ALA A 42 -5.60 33.98 -31.16
CA ALA A 42 -6.74 33.15 -30.78
C ALA A 42 -6.57 31.75 -31.39
N LEU A 43 -6.43 30.73 -30.53
CA LEU A 43 -6.37 29.34 -30.99
C LEU A 43 -7.79 28.76 -31.12
N PRO A 44 -8.06 27.90 -32.12
CA PRO A 44 -9.34 27.21 -32.21
C PRO A 44 -9.62 26.33 -30.98
N PHE A 45 -10.84 26.39 -30.45
CA PHE A 45 -11.26 25.57 -29.30
C PHE A 45 -11.10 24.06 -29.54
N SER A 46 -11.14 23.60 -30.80
CA SER A 46 -10.89 22.20 -31.15
C SER A 46 -9.53 21.68 -30.65
N ILE A 47 -8.51 22.53 -30.55
CA ILE A 47 -7.19 22.17 -30.00
C ILE A 47 -7.32 21.83 -28.50
N ALA A 48 -8.02 22.68 -27.74
CA ALA A 48 -8.30 22.41 -26.33
C ALA A 48 -9.15 21.14 -26.16
N GLY A 49 -10.13 20.92 -27.05
CA GLY A 49 -10.94 19.70 -27.07
C GLY A 49 -10.09 18.44 -27.22
N ILE A 50 -9.20 18.37 -28.23
CA ILE A 50 -8.33 17.21 -28.47
C ILE A 50 -7.37 16.98 -27.30
N LEU A 51 -6.71 18.04 -26.83
CA LEU A 51 -5.79 17.95 -25.69
C LEU A 51 -6.50 17.54 -24.40
N GLY A 52 -7.70 18.07 -24.16
CA GLY A 52 -8.54 17.73 -23.01
C GLY A 52 -8.98 16.27 -23.03
N SER A 53 -9.44 15.76 -24.17
CA SER A 53 -9.78 14.35 -24.34
C SER A 53 -8.58 13.43 -24.12
N ALA A 54 -7.41 13.76 -24.69
CA ALA A 54 -6.18 13.00 -24.48
C ALA A 54 -5.78 13.00 -23.00
N LEU A 55 -5.79 14.16 -22.34
CA LEU A 55 -5.48 14.30 -20.92
C LEU A 55 -6.43 13.47 -20.05
N ALA A 56 -7.74 13.48 -20.33
CA ALA A 56 -8.72 12.67 -19.61
C ALA A 56 -8.40 11.17 -19.69
N ILE A 57 -8.02 10.68 -20.87
CA ILE A 57 -7.62 9.28 -21.09
C ILE A 57 -6.37 8.94 -20.26
N PHE A 58 -5.33 9.79 -20.30
CA PHE A 58 -4.11 9.56 -19.51
C PHE A 58 -4.37 9.53 -18.01
N ILE A 59 -5.22 10.45 -17.51
CA ILE A 59 -5.62 10.49 -16.11
C ILE A 59 -6.38 9.21 -15.74
N ALA A 60 -7.32 8.77 -16.58
CA ALA A 60 -8.08 7.54 -16.34
C ALA A 60 -7.17 6.31 -16.21
N PHE A 61 -6.23 6.11 -17.13
CA PHE A 61 -5.28 4.98 -17.06
C PHE A 61 -4.37 5.04 -15.83
N ARG A 62 -3.92 6.25 -15.46
CA ARG A 62 -3.11 6.45 -14.25
C ARG A 62 -3.90 6.14 -12.99
N ASN A 63 -5.15 6.60 -12.91
CA ASN A 63 -6.04 6.34 -11.78
C ASN A 63 -6.35 4.86 -11.66
N GLN A 64 -6.65 4.19 -12.77
CA GLN A 64 -6.88 2.74 -12.79
C GLN A 64 -5.67 1.97 -12.26
N SER A 65 -4.46 2.31 -12.72
CA SER A 65 -3.23 1.64 -12.29
C SER A 65 -2.90 1.90 -10.82
N SER A 66 -3.14 3.13 -10.34
CA SER A 66 -2.94 3.50 -8.94
C SER A 66 -3.93 2.79 -8.02
N TYR A 67 -5.20 2.71 -8.45
CA TYR A 67 -6.26 1.99 -7.75
C TYR A 67 -5.96 0.49 -7.68
N ALA A 68 -5.54 -0.12 -8.78
CA ALA A 68 -5.15 -1.54 -8.82
C ALA A 68 -4.03 -1.86 -7.81
N ARG A 69 -2.97 -1.04 -7.75
CA ARG A 69 -1.89 -1.21 -6.76
C ARG A 69 -2.39 -1.07 -5.31
N TRP A 70 -3.27 -0.11 -5.06
CA TRP A 70 -3.88 0.07 -3.72
C TRP A 70 -4.75 -1.13 -3.34
N TRP A 71 -5.58 -1.60 -4.27
CA TRP A 71 -6.47 -2.74 -4.06
C TRP A 71 -5.70 -4.04 -3.84
N GLU A 72 -4.63 -4.26 -4.61
CA GLU A 72 -3.73 -5.40 -4.44
C GLU A 72 -3.09 -5.39 -3.05
N ALA A 73 -2.53 -4.25 -2.61
CA ALA A 73 -1.94 -4.11 -1.28
C ALA A 73 -2.96 -4.40 -0.17
N ARG A 74 -4.21 -3.94 -0.32
CA ARG A 74 -5.30 -4.22 0.62
C ARG A 74 -5.69 -5.70 0.63
N THR A 75 -5.70 -6.36 -0.53
CA THR A 75 -6.01 -7.79 -0.67
C THR A 75 -4.93 -8.63 0.00
N ILE A 76 -3.65 -8.34 -0.23
CA ILE A 76 -2.51 -9.03 0.40
C ILE A 76 -2.60 -8.95 1.92
N TRP A 77 -2.80 -7.75 2.48
CA TRP A 77 -2.98 -7.60 3.93
C TRP A 77 -4.21 -8.35 4.47
N GLY A 78 -5.30 -8.44 3.68
CA GLY A 78 -6.43 -9.30 4.00
C GLY A 78 -6.05 -10.79 4.02
N GLY A 79 -5.21 -11.22 3.07
CA GLY A 79 -4.63 -12.56 3.03
C GLY A 79 -3.81 -12.88 4.28
N ILE A 80 -2.96 -11.96 4.74
CA ILE A 80 -2.19 -12.11 5.99
C ILE A 80 -3.13 -12.31 7.19
N ILE A 81 -4.20 -11.52 7.31
CA ILE A 81 -5.17 -11.66 8.41
C ILE A 81 -5.85 -13.04 8.36
N ASN A 82 -6.35 -13.44 7.19
CA ASN A 82 -7.04 -14.72 7.04
C ASN A 82 -6.12 -15.90 7.32
N ASN A 83 -4.91 -15.88 6.78
CA ASN A 83 -3.92 -16.95 6.99
C ASN A 83 -3.44 -17.00 8.45
N SER A 84 -3.37 -15.85 9.15
CA SER A 84 -3.09 -15.80 10.60
C SER A 84 -4.16 -16.53 11.41
N ARG A 85 -5.44 -16.39 11.04
CA ARG A 85 -6.55 -17.12 11.69
C ARG A 85 -6.50 -18.62 11.42
N ILE A 86 -6.17 -19.01 10.18
CA ILE A 86 -6.01 -20.43 9.82
C ILE A 86 -4.87 -21.05 10.62
N PHE A 87 -3.72 -20.38 10.64
CA PHE A 87 -2.54 -20.82 11.38
C PHE A 87 -2.82 -20.95 12.88
N ALA A 88 -3.43 -19.94 13.51
CA ALA A 88 -3.79 -20.00 14.92
C ALA A 88 -4.79 -21.14 15.21
N ARG A 89 -5.81 -21.33 14.36
CA ARG A 89 -6.77 -22.43 14.51
C ARG A 89 -6.10 -23.80 14.45
N GLN A 90 -5.17 -24.00 13.51
CA GLN A 90 -4.43 -25.27 13.41
C GLN A 90 -3.52 -25.50 14.63
N ILE A 91 -2.78 -24.48 15.06
CA ILE A 91 -1.96 -24.55 16.30
C ILE A 91 -2.83 -24.97 17.48
N ILE A 92 -3.96 -24.30 17.70
CA ILE A 92 -4.85 -24.58 18.84
C ILE A 92 -5.41 -26.00 18.74
N ALA A 93 -6.04 -26.35 17.62
CA ALA A 93 -6.73 -27.64 17.45
C ALA A 93 -5.78 -28.83 17.54
N ASN A 94 -4.62 -28.75 16.89
CA ASN A 94 -3.65 -29.86 16.87
C ASN A 94 -3.04 -30.06 18.27
N THR A 95 -2.72 -28.96 18.95
CA THR A 95 -2.16 -29.03 20.31
C THR A 95 -3.21 -29.52 21.31
N ASP A 96 -4.48 -29.10 21.19
CA ASP A 96 -5.58 -29.61 22.03
C ASP A 96 -5.82 -31.10 21.81
N ASN A 97 -5.74 -31.57 20.56
CA ASN A 97 -5.81 -32.98 20.26
C ASN A 97 -4.65 -33.76 20.93
N ALA A 98 -3.42 -33.22 20.89
CA ALA A 98 -2.26 -33.82 21.56
C ALA A 98 -2.44 -33.95 23.08
N VAL A 99 -3.11 -32.98 23.73
CA VAL A 99 -3.48 -33.08 25.14
C VAL A 99 -4.52 -34.19 25.35
N ALA A 100 -5.57 -34.23 24.51
CA ALA A 100 -6.66 -35.20 24.64
C ALA A 100 -6.18 -36.66 24.50
N ILE A 101 -5.17 -36.91 23.67
CA ILE A 101 -4.55 -38.23 23.49
C ILE A 101 -3.36 -38.50 24.43
N GLY A 102 -3.10 -37.61 25.40
CA GLY A 102 -2.11 -37.81 26.45
C GLY A 102 -0.65 -37.65 26.02
N LYS A 103 -0.36 -37.01 24.88
CA LYS A 103 1.00 -36.79 24.38
C LYS A 103 1.71 -35.59 25.02
N THR A 104 0.95 -34.62 25.52
CA THR A 104 1.50 -33.41 26.15
C THR A 104 0.65 -32.98 27.33
N SER A 105 1.26 -32.28 28.29
CA SER A 105 0.54 -31.65 29.38
C SER A 105 -0.25 -30.42 28.89
N GLN A 106 -1.33 -30.08 29.59
CA GLN A 106 -2.10 -28.86 29.31
C GLN A 106 -1.26 -27.59 29.48
N GLY A 107 -0.31 -27.59 30.41
CA GLY A 107 0.58 -26.45 30.67
C GLY A 107 1.50 -26.17 29.48
N ASP A 108 2.18 -27.20 29.00
CA ASP A 108 3.10 -27.10 27.84
C ASP A 108 2.36 -26.73 26.56
N ALA A 109 1.16 -27.31 26.38
CA ALA A 109 0.27 -26.98 25.28
C ALA A 109 -0.12 -25.49 25.27
N ASN A 110 -0.52 -24.95 26.42
CA ASN A 110 -0.91 -23.54 26.53
C ASN A 110 0.28 -22.60 26.32
N ALA A 111 1.46 -22.96 26.84
CA ALA A 111 2.68 -22.20 26.60
C ALA A 111 3.04 -22.15 25.11
N PHE A 112 3.00 -23.30 24.42
CA PHE A 112 3.26 -23.39 22.98
C PHE A 112 2.26 -22.58 22.15
N LYS A 113 0.96 -22.67 22.45
CA LYS A 113 -0.08 -21.88 21.76
C LYS A 113 0.19 -20.38 21.89
N LYS A 114 0.45 -19.91 23.12
CA LYS A 114 0.75 -18.50 23.39
C LYS A 114 2.00 -18.06 22.61
N GLU A 115 3.08 -18.83 22.71
CA GLU A 115 4.35 -18.58 22.02
C GLU A 115 4.16 -18.43 20.50
N MET A 116 3.44 -19.35 19.85
CA MET A 116 3.22 -19.33 18.41
C MET A 116 2.28 -18.20 17.96
N ILE A 117 1.24 -17.91 18.73
CA ILE A 117 0.30 -16.81 18.43
C ILE A 117 0.99 -15.46 18.61
N ASP A 118 1.75 -15.27 19.69
CA ASP A 118 2.50 -14.04 19.95
C ASP A 118 3.53 -13.77 18.84
N ARG A 119 4.24 -14.80 18.37
CA ARG A 119 5.14 -14.69 17.21
C ARG A 119 4.42 -14.28 15.93
N GLN A 120 3.21 -14.80 15.70
CA GLN A 120 2.42 -14.41 14.52
C GLN A 120 1.95 -12.95 14.60
N ILE A 121 1.63 -12.46 15.80
CA ILE A 121 1.33 -11.04 16.03
C ILE A 121 2.59 -10.21 15.82
N ALA A 122 3.73 -10.63 16.36
CA ALA A 122 5.03 -9.99 16.17
C ALA A 122 5.41 -9.94 14.68
N PHE A 123 5.14 -10.98 13.90
CA PHE A 123 5.34 -11.00 12.45
C PHE A 123 4.54 -9.88 11.77
N ALA A 124 3.27 -9.70 12.10
CA ALA A 124 2.44 -8.65 11.53
C ALA A 124 2.95 -7.24 11.86
N HIS A 125 3.36 -7.00 13.11
CA HIS A 125 3.98 -5.74 13.54
C HIS A 125 5.31 -5.49 12.83
N SER A 126 6.19 -6.49 12.83
CA SER A 126 7.51 -6.46 12.20
C SER A 126 7.40 -6.18 10.70
N LEU A 127 6.48 -6.85 9.99
CA LEU A 127 6.23 -6.62 8.57
C LEU A 127 5.75 -5.20 8.29
N ARG A 128 4.80 -4.69 9.09
CA ARG A 128 4.29 -3.32 8.96
C ARG A 128 5.42 -2.30 9.14
N LEU A 129 6.26 -2.45 10.17
CA LEU A 129 7.40 -1.57 10.44
C LEU A 129 8.45 -1.66 9.33
N HIS A 130 8.76 -2.88 8.87
CA HIS A 130 9.66 -3.14 7.74
C HIS A 130 9.18 -2.44 6.46
N LEU A 131 7.89 -2.56 6.13
CA LEU A 131 7.30 -1.88 4.96
C LEU A 131 7.25 -0.35 5.14
N ARG A 132 7.20 0.18 6.36
CA ARG A 132 7.25 1.63 6.61
C ARG A 132 8.66 2.19 6.80
N ARG A 133 9.70 1.35 6.85
CA ARG A 133 11.09 1.74 7.21
C ARG A 133 11.13 2.44 8.59
N GLN A 134 10.39 1.90 9.54
CA GLN A 134 10.30 2.39 10.92
C GLN A 134 11.11 1.47 11.85
N ASN A 135 11.80 2.06 12.83
CA ASN A 135 12.72 1.37 13.73
C ASN A 135 12.17 1.19 15.16
N GLN A 136 10.89 1.51 15.39
CA GLN A 136 10.20 1.32 16.67
C GLN A 136 9.90 -0.17 16.91
N LEU A 137 10.94 -0.98 17.09
CA LEU A 137 10.83 -2.43 17.28
C LEU A 137 10.28 -2.78 18.68
N GLU A 138 10.40 -1.88 19.63
CA GLU A 138 9.94 -2.03 21.01
C GLU A 138 8.42 -2.24 21.09
N GLU A 139 7.66 -1.81 20.07
CA GLU A 139 6.21 -1.98 19.98
C GLU A 139 5.74 -3.43 20.15
N PHE A 140 6.56 -4.42 19.76
CA PHE A 140 6.22 -5.83 19.83
C PHE A 140 7.19 -6.65 20.69
N GLN A 141 8.10 -6.00 21.44
CA GLN A 141 9.08 -6.68 22.28
C GLN A 141 8.40 -7.63 23.30
N HIS A 142 7.32 -7.18 23.92
CA HIS A 142 6.56 -7.93 24.93
C HIS A 142 5.94 -9.25 24.43
N LEU A 143 5.93 -9.49 23.11
CA LEU A 143 5.42 -10.71 22.49
C LEU A 143 6.51 -11.78 22.34
N LEU A 144 7.79 -11.42 22.48
CA LEU A 144 8.94 -12.30 22.27
C LEU A 144 9.73 -12.43 23.57
N SER A 145 10.53 -13.50 23.67
CA SER A 145 11.55 -13.57 24.72
C SER A 145 12.64 -12.51 24.48
N ASP A 146 13.28 -12.01 25.54
CA ASP A 146 14.34 -11.00 25.41
C ASP A 146 15.47 -11.47 24.49
N LYS A 147 15.88 -12.74 24.63
CA LYS A 147 16.88 -13.36 23.76
C LYS A 147 16.46 -13.35 22.28
N GLU A 148 15.23 -13.78 21.99
CA GLU A 148 14.70 -13.82 20.63
C GLU A 148 14.60 -12.41 20.03
N PHE A 149 14.17 -11.43 20.83
CA PHE A 149 14.06 -10.05 20.41
C PHE A 149 15.43 -9.42 20.10
N ASP A 150 16.43 -9.66 20.94
CA ASP A 150 17.78 -9.14 20.71
C ASP A 150 18.43 -9.76 19.46
N GLU A 151 18.25 -11.06 19.23
CA GLU A 151 18.71 -11.71 18.00
C GLU A 151 18.02 -11.14 16.75
N LEU A 152 16.75 -10.74 16.87
CA LEU A 152 15.95 -10.18 15.78
C LEU A 152 16.38 -8.76 15.39
N LYS A 153 16.81 -7.93 16.34
CA LYS A 153 17.23 -6.53 16.10
C LYS A 153 18.32 -6.43 15.04
N GLU A 154 19.28 -7.34 15.08
CA GLU A 154 20.45 -7.37 14.21
C GLU A 154 20.14 -7.87 12.77
N LYS A 155 18.91 -8.34 12.51
CA LYS A 155 18.54 -8.91 11.20
C LYS A 155 17.98 -7.85 10.26
N GLN A 156 18.34 -7.95 8.98
CA GLN A 156 17.80 -7.07 7.94
C GLN A 156 16.32 -7.38 7.63
N ASN A 157 16.01 -8.66 7.40
CA ASN A 157 14.65 -9.13 7.12
C ASN A 157 14.02 -9.79 8.36
N ARG A 158 13.69 -8.95 9.34
CA ARG A 158 13.06 -9.33 10.61
C ARG A 158 11.76 -10.14 10.46
N PRO A 159 10.78 -9.76 9.62
CA PRO A 159 9.55 -10.55 9.51
C PRO A 159 9.82 -11.97 8.96
N ASN A 160 10.73 -12.11 7.98
CA ASN A 160 11.07 -13.45 7.47
C ASN A 160 11.81 -14.30 8.52
N VAL A 161 12.64 -13.69 9.37
CA VAL A 161 13.29 -14.39 10.50
C VAL A 161 12.25 -14.92 11.48
N LEU A 162 11.18 -14.16 11.79
CA LEU A 162 10.09 -14.65 12.63
C LEU A 162 9.35 -15.85 12.00
N LEU A 163 9.17 -15.86 10.68
CA LEU A 163 8.61 -17.04 9.98
C LEU A 163 9.55 -18.25 10.09
N HIS A 164 10.86 -18.04 9.96
CA HIS A 164 11.85 -19.10 10.13
C HIS A 164 11.84 -19.69 11.55
N ILE A 165 11.82 -18.83 12.59
CA ILE A 165 11.75 -19.26 13.99
C ILE A 165 10.48 -20.08 14.25
N GLN A 166 9.33 -19.64 13.73
CA GLN A 166 8.08 -20.40 13.80
C GLN A 166 8.21 -21.78 13.14
N GLY A 167 8.83 -21.86 11.95
CA GLY A 167 9.08 -23.13 11.26
C GLY A 167 9.96 -24.09 12.08
N VAL A 168 11.05 -23.59 12.65
CA VAL A 168 11.92 -24.38 13.55
C VAL A 168 11.14 -24.87 14.77
N ARG A 169 10.34 -23.98 15.38
CA ARG A 169 9.55 -24.33 16.57
C ARG A 169 8.50 -25.40 16.28
N ILE A 170 7.90 -25.40 15.09
CA ILE A 170 6.99 -26.47 14.63
C ILE A 170 7.74 -27.81 14.57
N LYS A 171 8.96 -27.85 14.01
CA LYS A 171 9.75 -29.09 13.97
C LYS A 171 10.11 -29.58 15.37
N GLN A 172 10.43 -28.69 16.30
CA GLN A 172 10.69 -29.05 17.70
C GLN A 172 9.43 -29.61 18.37
N ALA A 173 8.26 -29.02 18.12
CA ALA A 173 7.00 -29.54 18.64
C ALA A 173 6.66 -30.93 18.08
N MET A 174 7.08 -31.25 16.85
CA MET A 174 6.96 -32.60 16.31
C MET A 174 7.87 -33.62 17.00
N GLN A 175 9.09 -33.22 17.37
CA GLN A 175 10.05 -34.11 18.06
C GLN A 175 9.56 -34.56 19.43
N VAL A 176 8.78 -33.72 20.11
CA VAL A 176 8.15 -34.03 21.40
C VAL A 176 6.70 -34.55 21.25
N GLU A 177 6.30 -34.92 20.02
CA GLU A 177 4.97 -35.41 19.66
C GLU A 177 3.79 -34.49 20.02
N MET A 178 4.04 -33.21 20.29
CA MET A 178 3.01 -32.19 20.49
C MET A 178 2.31 -31.84 19.17
N LEU A 179 3.00 -32.00 18.03
CA LEU A 179 2.44 -31.93 16.69
C LEU A 179 2.71 -33.23 15.92
N GLY A 180 1.74 -33.70 15.17
CA GLY A 180 1.88 -34.86 14.28
C GLY A 180 2.55 -34.51 12.94
N ALA A 181 2.95 -35.55 12.20
CA ALA A 181 3.48 -35.39 10.84
C ALA A 181 2.47 -34.77 9.87
N PHE A 182 1.20 -35.20 9.95
CA PHE A 182 0.11 -34.66 9.12
C PHE A 182 -0.22 -33.21 9.48
N ASP A 183 -0.10 -32.83 10.75
CA ASP A 183 -0.28 -31.45 11.20
C ASP A 183 0.74 -30.54 10.52
N ASN A 184 2.02 -30.94 10.52
CA ASN A 184 3.07 -30.19 9.86
C ASN A 184 2.86 -30.07 8.34
N ILE A 185 2.40 -31.13 7.67
CA ILE A 185 2.04 -31.08 6.23
C ILE A 185 0.95 -30.03 5.99
N SER A 186 0.00 -29.90 6.91
CA SER A 186 -1.08 -28.90 6.82
C SER A 186 -0.65 -27.47 7.21
N MET A 187 0.42 -27.32 7.98
CA MET A 187 0.85 -26.03 8.56
C MET A 187 1.93 -25.33 7.74
N GLU A 188 2.89 -26.07 7.17
CA GLU A 188 3.97 -25.51 6.33
C GLU A 188 3.45 -24.63 5.17
N PRO A 189 2.35 -25.00 4.46
CA PRO A 189 1.78 -24.13 3.43
C PRO A 189 1.35 -22.75 3.94
N ASN A 190 0.98 -22.62 5.22
CA ASN A 190 0.65 -21.32 5.78
C ASN A 190 1.89 -20.44 5.94
N LEU A 191 3.03 -21.00 6.38
CA LEU A 191 4.30 -20.26 6.47
C LEU A 191 4.79 -19.83 5.09
N ALA A 192 4.72 -20.73 4.11
CA ALA A 192 4.99 -20.39 2.71
C ALA A 192 4.07 -19.27 2.21
N THR A 193 2.79 -19.31 2.55
CA THR A 193 1.81 -18.27 2.19
C THR A 193 2.13 -16.93 2.84
N PHE A 194 2.56 -16.89 4.11
CA PHE A 194 3.01 -15.64 4.73
C PHE A 194 4.24 -15.05 4.04
N SER A 195 5.21 -15.90 3.67
CA SER A 195 6.40 -15.48 2.92
C SER A 195 6.03 -14.91 1.55
N ASN A 196 5.11 -15.56 0.83
CA ASN A 196 4.58 -15.06 -0.44
C ASN A 196 3.88 -13.71 -0.28
N TRP A 197 3.09 -13.52 0.78
CA TRP A 197 2.45 -12.23 1.06
C TRP A 197 3.45 -11.13 1.43
N GLN A 198 4.47 -11.46 2.21
CA GLN A 198 5.57 -10.54 2.49
C GLN A 198 6.27 -10.10 1.19
N GLY A 199 6.65 -11.06 0.34
CA GLY A 199 7.30 -10.76 -0.94
C GLY A 199 6.42 -9.92 -1.87
N ALA A 200 5.11 -10.18 -1.89
CA ALA A 200 4.15 -9.37 -2.65
C ALA A 200 4.07 -7.93 -2.11
N CYS A 201 4.07 -7.74 -0.78
CA CYS A 201 4.13 -6.41 -0.17
C CYS A 201 5.42 -5.66 -0.52
N GLU A 202 6.57 -6.34 -0.46
CA GLU A 202 7.87 -5.78 -0.81
C GLU A 202 7.91 -5.36 -2.29
N ARG A 203 7.37 -6.19 -3.19
CA ARG A 203 7.22 -5.88 -4.61
C ARG A 203 6.39 -4.62 -4.83
N ILE A 204 5.21 -4.51 -4.21
CA ILE A 204 4.37 -3.31 -4.36
C ILE A 204 5.10 -2.05 -3.88
N LYS A 205 5.84 -2.15 -2.77
CA LYS A 205 6.60 -1.05 -2.19
C LYS A 205 7.77 -0.62 -3.08
N ASN A 206 8.53 -1.59 -3.58
CA ASN A 206 9.79 -1.33 -4.28
C ASN A 206 9.63 -1.13 -5.79
N THR A 207 8.48 -1.50 -6.37
CA THR A 207 8.18 -1.33 -7.80
C THR A 207 7.15 -0.21 -7.98
N PRO A 208 7.57 1.07 -8.09
CA PRO A 208 6.68 2.19 -8.40
C PRO A 208 6.11 2.07 -9.83
N LEU A 209 5.03 2.82 -10.10
CA LEU A 209 4.50 2.93 -11.47
C LEU A 209 5.60 3.49 -12.39
N PRO A 210 5.69 3.00 -13.64
CA PRO A 210 6.72 3.45 -14.57
C PRO A 210 6.75 4.98 -14.70
N MET A 211 7.95 5.56 -14.71
CA MET A 211 8.15 7.01 -14.69
C MET A 211 7.45 7.73 -15.85
N ASN A 212 7.37 7.09 -17.01
CA ASN A 212 6.69 7.62 -18.19
C ASN A 212 5.22 7.96 -17.92
N TYR A 213 4.51 7.14 -17.14
CA TYR A 213 3.11 7.42 -16.77
C TYR A 213 2.97 8.66 -15.89
N GLN A 214 3.99 8.99 -15.09
CA GLN A 214 3.96 10.19 -14.26
C GLN A 214 4.37 11.43 -15.06
N TYR A 215 5.40 11.28 -15.90
CA TYR A 215 5.95 12.37 -16.70
C TYR A 215 4.96 12.85 -17.77
N PHE A 216 4.46 11.95 -18.63
CA PHE A 216 3.57 12.35 -19.71
C PHE A 216 2.26 12.94 -19.20
N THR A 217 1.63 12.36 -18.17
CA THR A 217 0.41 12.96 -17.60
C THR A 217 0.65 14.36 -17.05
N LYS A 218 1.80 14.63 -16.39
CA LYS A 218 2.15 15.98 -15.93
C LYS A 218 2.43 16.93 -17.09
N LEU A 219 3.15 16.47 -18.11
CA LEU A 219 3.46 17.26 -19.30
C LEU A 219 2.18 17.68 -20.03
N PHE A 220 1.28 16.73 -20.32
CA PHE A 220 -0.01 17.02 -20.94
C PHE A 220 -0.86 17.97 -20.09
N LEU A 221 -0.83 17.82 -18.76
CA LEU A 221 -1.52 18.74 -17.86
C LEU A 221 -1.00 20.17 -17.99
N TYR A 222 0.33 20.38 -17.96
CA TYR A 222 0.91 21.71 -18.07
C TYR A 222 0.69 22.33 -19.46
N VAL A 223 0.82 21.54 -20.53
CA VAL A 223 0.50 21.99 -21.90
C VAL A 223 -0.97 22.41 -21.98
N PHE A 224 -1.88 21.62 -21.41
CA PHE A 224 -3.31 21.94 -21.38
C PHE A 224 -3.59 23.22 -20.59
N ILE A 225 -2.99 23.39 -19.41
CA ILE A 225 -3.12 24.61 -18.58
C ILE A 225 -2.67 25.86 -19.35
N PHE A 226 -1.61 25.75 -20.15
CA PHE A 226 -1.10 26.87 -20.94
C PHE A 226 -1.94 27.17 -22.19
N VAL A 227 -2.40 26.15 -22.90
CA VAL A 227 -3.15 26.29 -24.16
C VAL A 227 -4.61 26.70 -23.91
N LEU A 228 -5.22 26.24 -22.82
CA LEU A 228 -6.65 26.46 -22.56
C LEU A 228 -7.06 27.95 -22.55
N PRO A 229 -6.35 28.87 -21.86
CA PRO A 229 -6.70 30.29 -21.89
C PRO A 229 -6.60 30.92 -23.29
N LEU A 230 -5.63 30.51 -24.11
CA LEU A 230 -5.47 30.99 -25.50
C LEU A 230 -6.63 30.56 -26.40
N CYS A 231 -7.17 29.36 -26.17
CA CYS A 231 -8.33 28.87 -26.90
C CYS A 231 -9.64 29.55 -26.47
N LEU A 232 -9.74 29.94 -25.19
CA LEU A 232 -10.97 30.52 -24.64
C LEU A 232 -11.14 32.01 -24.96
N ILE A 233 -10.04 32.76 -25.10
CA ILE A 233 -10.08 34.20 -25.39
C ILE A 233 -10.92 34.52 -26.64
N GLY A 234 -10.63 33.84 -27.75
CA GLY A 234 -11.31 34.14 -29.02
C GLY A 234 -12.80 33.80 -29.03
N ASP A 235 -13.25 32.87 -28.19
CA ASP A 235 -14.67 32.55 -28.05
C ASP A 235 -15.37 33.49 -27.06
N PHE A 236 -14.70 33.91 -25.99
CA PHE A 236 -15.24 34.90 -25.06
C PHE A 236 -15.36 36.30 -25.67
N GLU A 237 -14.45 36.71 -26.55
CA GLU A 237 -14.59 37.98 -27.28
C GLU A 237 -15.83 37.99 -28.16
N LYS A 238 -16.09 36.91 -28.92
CA LYS A 238 -17.31 36.78 -29.74
C LYS A 238 -18.58 36.88 -28.90
N LEU A 239 -18.62 36.21 -27.74
CA LEU A 239 -19.74 36.27 -26.80
C LEU A 239 -19.99 37.67 -26.21
N ILE A 240 -18.96 38.50 -26.09
CA ILE A 240 -19.08 39.88 -25.60
C ILE A 240 -19.53 40.83 -26.73
N ILE A 241 -19.11 40.59 -27.97
CA ILE A 241 -19.48 41.41 -29.14
C ILE A 241 -20.94 41.19 -29.57
N ASP A 242 -21.50 40.00 -29.31
CA ASP A 242 -22.88 39.63 -29.65
C ASP A 242 -23.95 40.11 -28.61
N ASN A 243 -23.56 40.91 -27.59
CA ASN A 243 -24.46 41.57 -26.63
C ASN A 243 -24.37 43.10 -26.70
#